data_AF-A0A267GDH8-F1
#
_entry.id   AF-A0A267GDH8-F1
#
_cell.length_a   1.000
_cell.length_b   1.000
_cell.length_c   1.000
_cell.angle_alpha   90.00
_cell.angle_beta   90.00
_cell.angle_gamma   90.00
#
_symmetry.space_group_name_H-M   'P 1'
#
loop_
_entity.id
_entity.type
_entity.pdbx_description
1 polymer ?
#
loop_
_entity_poly.entity_id
_entity_poly.type
_entity_poly.pdbx_seq_one_letter_code
_entity_poly.pdbx_strand_id
1 'polypeptide(L)'
;MTAAESAGCACKGIRACKICCAAKQLPLVAVPAASSLPQPDQPPLHFCIDCQAVRATPRHADGDDAEHWSAIPSSASGLAGIRVFRDFINPDEEAVLAAEIDKRPWAPSQSGRRKQDYGPKVNFKRRRLNTASFKGLPPYWSALLPRLLALPGLADFQPVELCNLDYQPELGAHIDPHIDDTWLWATDWSP
;
A
#
# COMPACT_ATOMS: atom_id res chain seq x y z
N MET A 1 18.74 24.66 8.68
CA MET A 1 18.37 23.78 7.56
C MET A 1 19.19 22.51 7.69
N THR A 2 18.55 21.34 7.66
CA THR A 2 19.29 20.07 7.76
C THR A 2 19.79 19.67 6.37
N ALA A 3 20.88 18.89 6.28
CA ALA A 3 21.41 18.38 5.01
C ALA A 3 20.39 17.57 4.15
N ALA A 4 19.24 17.22 4.72
CA ALA A 4 18.13 16.58 4.01
C ALA A 4 17.26 17.56 3.19
N GLU A 5 17.16 18.83 3.59
CA GLU A 5 16.40 19.85 2.85
C GLU A 5 17.12 20.31 1.58
N SER A 6 18.45 20.19 1.54
CA SER A 6 19.28 20.52 0.37
C SER A 6 19.28 19.46 -0.73
N ALA A 7 18.65 18.29 -0.52
CA ALA A 7 18.74 17.14 -1.43
C ALA A 7 17.44 16.84 -2.20
N GLY A 8 16.42 17.70 -2.16
CA GLY A 8 15.23 17.57 -3.03
C GLY A 8 14.30 16.38 -2.73
N CYS A 9 14.36 15.76 -1.55
CA CYS A 9 13.47 14.67 -1.14
C CYS A 9 12.55 15.07 0.03
N ALA A 10 11.47 14.29 0.26
CA ALA A 10 10.53 14.54 1.35
C ALA A 10 10.66 13.58 2.55
N CYS A 11 11.72 12.78 2.62
CA CYS A 11 11.95 11.83 3.72
C CYS A 11 12.15 12.55 5.08
N LYS A 12 11.57 11.98 6.15
CA LYS A 12 11.61 12.51 7.52
C LYS A 12 11.96 11.41 8.52
N GLY A 13 12.64 11.78 9.61
CA GLY A 13 13.01 10.86 10.68
C GLY A 13 13.96 9.77 10.21
N ILE A 14 13.64 8.51 10.54
CA ILE A 14 14.42 7.33 10.18
C ILE A 14 14.27 6.90 8.71
N ARG A 15 13.28 7.45 8.00
CA ARG A 15 12.99 7.08 6.61
C ARG A 15 14.04 7.67 5.68
N ALA A 16 14.45 6.90 4.68
CA ALA A 16 15.47 7.29 3.71
C ALA A 16 15.07 6.86 2.31
N CYS A 17 15.45 7.64 1.30
CA CYS A 17 15.40 7.22 -0.10
C CYS A 17 16.84 7.13 -0.63
N LYS A 18 17.00 6.75 -1.90
CA LYS A 18 18.33 6.66 -2.52
C LYS A 18 19.11 7.98 -2.45
N ILE A 19 18.42 9.11 -2.58
CA ILE A 19 19.03 10.45 -2.45
C ILE A 19 19.51 10.68 -1.01
N CYS A 20 18.70 10.33 0.00
CA CYS A 20 19.12 10.44 1.40
C CYS A 20 20.35 9.59 1.69
N CYS A 21 20.40 8.37 1.16
CA CYS A 21 21.50 7.46 1.38
C CYS A 21 22.80 7.98 0.75
N ALA A 22 22.73 8.49 -0.48
CA ALA A 22 23.87 9.13 -1.13
C ALA A 22 24.37 10.36 -0.36
N ALA A 23 23.46 11.25 0.05
CA ALA A 23 23.80 12.48 0.76
C ALA A 23 24.39 12.23 2.17
N LYS A 24 23.90 11.20 2.86
CA LYS A 24 24.32 10.85 4.23
C LYS A 24 25.41 9.78 4.25
N GLN A 25 25.90 9.32 3.09
CA GLN A 25 26.79 8.16 2.95
C GLN A 25 26.27 6.94 3.72
N LEU A 26 24.94 6.81 3.84
CA LEU A 26 24.36 5.65 4.49
C LEU A 26 24.51 4.47 3.52
N PRO A 27 24.90 3.29 4.01
CA PRO A 27 24.80 2.10 3.20
C PRO A 27 23.34 2.01 2.72
N LEU A 28 23.14 1.85 1.41
CA LEU A 28 21.90 1.29 0.90
C LEU A 28 21.89 -0.15 1.42
N VAL A 29 21.43 -0.34 2.66
CA VAL A 29 21.22 -1.66 3.19
C VAL A 29 20.05 -2.20 2.38
N ALA A 30 20.36 -2.92 1.31
CA ALA A 30 19.50 -4.02 0.91
C ALA A 30 19.32 -4.78 2.20
N VAL A 31 18.12 -4.72 2.79
CA VAL A 31 17.78 -5.55 3.94
C VAL A 31 18.17 -6.95 3.47
N PRO A 32 19.26 -7.56 4.00
CA PRO A 32 19.58 -8.91 3.58
C PRO A 32 18.30 -9.69 3.76
N ALA A 33 17.95 -10.54 2.80
CA ALA A 33 16.68 -11.25 2.81
C ALA A 33 16.40 -11.98 4.14
N ALA A 34 17.40 -12.10 5.02
CA ALA A 34 17.36 -12.61 6.39
C ALA A 34 17.00 -11.61 7.52
N SER A 35 17.21 -10.29 7.40
CA SER A 35 17.06 -9.36 8.55
C SER A 35 15.69 -8.71 8.68
N SER A 36 14.77 -8.98 7.76
CA SER A 36 13.34 -8.72 7.88
C SER A 36 12.50 -10.00 7.91
N LEU A 37 13.15 -11.17 7.93
CA LEU A 37 12.41 -12.40 8.16
C LEU A 37 11.88 -12.38 9.60
N PRO A 38 10.69 -12.97 9.83
CA PRO A 38 10.30 -13.42 11.15
C PRO A 38 11.48 -14.17 11.80
N GLN A 39 11.50 -14.19 13.13
CA GLN A 39 12.48 -14.97 13.88
C GLN A 39 12.65 -16.37 13.25
N PRO A 40 13.87 -16.95 13.26
CA PRO A 40 14.17 -18.21 12.56
C PRO A 40 13.30 -19.41 12.99
N ASP A 41 12.48 -19.26 14.02
CA ASP A 41 11.52 -20.23 14.53
C ASP A 41 10.12 -20.16 13.87
N GLN A 42 9.79 -19.12 13.09
CA GLN A 42 8.49 -18.99 12.44
C GLN A 42 8.61 -18.94 10.90
N PRO A 43 7.95 -19.88 10.17
CA PRO A 43 7.94 -19.84 8.71
C PRO A 43 7.21 -18.57 8.21
N PRO A 44 7.59 -18.04 7.03
CA PRO A 44 6.86 -16.94 6.41
C PRO A 44 5.41 -17.35 6.15
N LEU A 45 4.52 -16.37 6.27
CA LEU A 45 3.11 -16.50 5.93
C LEU A 45 2.90 -16.08 4.47
N HIS A 46 2.14 -16.89 3.73
CA HIS A 46 1.79 -16.65 2.34
C HIS A 46 0.28 -16.58 2.18
N PHE A 47 -0.24 -15.56 1.51
CA PHE A 47 -1.65 -15.48 1.14
C PHE A 47 -1.85 -16.08 -0.24
N CYS A 48 -2.63 -17.15 -0.33
CA CYS A 48 -3.01 -17.77 -1.60
C CYS A 48 -4.25 -17.07 -2.15
N ILE A 49 -4.13 -16.46 -3.33
CA ILE A 49 -5.22 -15.72 -3.99
C ILE A 49 -6.38 -16.65 -4.34
N ASP A 50 -6.11 -17.88 -4.79
CA ASP A 50 -7.16 -18.81 -5.22
C ASP A 50 -7.92 -19.42 -4.03
N CYS A 51 -7.21 -19.70 -2.94
CA CYS A 51 -7.82 -20.17 -1.69
C CYS A 51 -8.42 -19.05 -0.83
N GLN A 52 -8.06 -17.78 -1.07
CA GLN A 52 -8.33 -16.63 -0.19
C GLN A 52 -7.94 -16.89 1.27
N ALA A 53 -6.79 -17.54 1.49
CA ALA A 53 -6.35 -18.00 2.80
C ALA A 53 -4.85 -17.79 3.02
N VAL A 54 -4.48 -17.48 4.27
CA VAL A 54 -3.08 -17.43 4.71
C VAL A 54 -2.60 -18.82 5.09
N ARG A 55 -1.38 -19.17 4.67
CA ARG A 55 -0.71 -20.44 4.97
C ARG A 55 0.71 -20.19 5.45
N ALA A 56 1.14 -20.94 6.45
CA ALA A 56 2.53 -20.95 6.91
C ALA A 56 3.30 -21.99 6.09
N THR A 57 4.25 -21.57 5.24
CA THR A 57 5.04 -22.51 4.41
C THR A 57 6.54 -22.26 4.58
N PRO A 58 7.38 -23.30 4.64
CA PRO A 58 8.80 -23.17 4.41
C PRO A 58 9.04 -22.64 2.99
N ARG A 59 9.95 -21.68 2.87
CA ARG A 59 10.33 -21.02 1.61
C ARG A 59 10.83 -22.07 0.61
N HIS A 60 10.15 -22.28 -0.51
CA HIS A 60 10.77 -22.91 -1.68
C HIS A 60 11.07 -21.82 -2.70
N ALA A 61 12.34 -21.79 -3.12
CA ALA A 61 12.79 -21.03 -4.27
C ALA A 61 12.24 -21.71 -5.52
N ASP A 62 11.61 -20.91 -6.36
CA ASP A 62 11.36 -21.16 -7.79
C ASP A 62 10.27 -22.21 -8.15
N GLY A 63 9.23 -21.73 -8.84
CA GLY A 63 8.51 -22.52 -9.85
C GLY A 63 7.15 -23.13 -9.47
N ASP A 64 6.17 -22.82 -10.32
CA ASP A 64 5.04 -23.65 -10.76
C ASP A 64 3.93 -24.08 -9.78
N ASP A 65 2.87 -23.26 -9.76
CA ASP A 65 1.44 -23.49 -10.07
C ASP A 65 0.83 -24.90 -10.30
N ALA A 66 1.48 -26.04 -10.05
CA ALA A 66 0.97 -27.32 -10.56
C ALA A 66 0.12 -28.17 -9.59
N GLU A 67 0.28 -28.05 -8.27
CA GLU A 67 -0.54 -28.84 -7.34
C GLU A 67 -0.97 -27.98 -6.16
N HIS A 68 -2.29 -27.83 -6.03
CA HIS A 68 -2.95 -27.11 -4.96
C HIS A 68 -2.49 -27.71 -3.61
N TRP A 69 -1.46 -27.07 -3.04
CA TRP A 69 -0.65 -27.42 -1.87
C TRP A 69 -1.37 -28.38 -0.92
N SER A 70 -1.16 -29.67 -1.16
CA SER A 70 -1.89 -30.74 -0.49
C SER A 70 -1.74 -30.62 1.03
N ALA A 71 -2.86 -30.32 1.69
CA ALA A 71 -3.12 -30.54 3.11
C ALA A 71 -2.02 -30.05 4.09
N ILE A 72 -1.77 -28.73 4.14
CA ILE A 72 -1.19 -28.14 5.36
C ILE A 72 -2.36 -27.62 6.22
N PRO A 73 -2.52 -28.11 7.47
CA PRO A 73 -3.53 -27.61 8.37
C PRO A 73 -3.39 -26.09 8.53
N SER A 74 -4.51 -25.39 8.49
CA SER A 74 -4.61 -23.96 8.79
C SER A 74 -4.11 -23.70 10.21
N SER A 75 -2.81 -23.52 10.40
CA SER A 75 -2.27 -23.03 11.67
C SER A 75 -2.54 -21.52 11.72
N ALA A 76 -3.20 -21.12 12.80
CA ALA A 76 -3.73 -19.79 13.07
C ALA A 76 -4.99 -19.43 12.26
N SER A 77 -6.08 -19.23 13.01
CA SER A 77 -7.15 -18.28 12.71
C SER A 77 -6.74 -17.29 11.61
N GLY A 78 -7.13 -17.60 10.37
CA GLY A 78 -6.65 -16.92 9.18
C GLY A 78 -6.85 -15.41 9.30
N LEU A 79 -6.01 -14.63 8.62
CA LEU A 79 -6.15 -13.18 8.52
C LEU A 79 -7.50 -12.89 7.82
N ALA A 80 -8.57 -12.84 8.61
CA ALA A 80 -9.91 -12.58 8.15
C ALA A 80 -9.97 -11.14 7.65
N GLY A 81 -10.72 -10.91 6.57
CA GLY A 81 -10.86 -9.58 5.99
C GLY A 81 -9.96 -9.27 4.79
N ILE A 82 -9.00 -10.14 4.43
CA ILE A 82 -8.30 -10.00 3.14
C ILE A 82 -9.15 -10.57 2.01
N ARG A 83 -9.28 -9.82 0.92
CA ARG A 83 -9.86 -10.25 -0.35
C ARG A 83 -8.99 -9.79 -1.52
N VAL A 84 -8.83 -10.64 -2.53
CA VAL A 84 -8.15 -10.27 -3.79
C VAL A 84 -9.10 -10.54 -4.95
N PHE A 85 -9.36 -9.49 -5.74
CA PHE A 85 -10.15 -9.55 -6.97
C PHE A 85 -9.22 -9.35 -8.16
N ARG A 86 -9.03 -10.40 -8.97
CA ARG A 86 -8.20 -10.34 -10.18
C ARG A 86 -8.92 -9.56 -11.27
N ASP A 87 -8.15 -8.91 -12.13
CA ASP A 87 -8.65 -8.23 -13.34
C ASP A 87 -9.78 -7.22 -13.07
N PHE A 88 -9.79 -6.62 -11.86
CA PHE A 88 -10.78 -5.59 -11.50
C PHE A 88 -10.64 -4.34 -12.37
N ILE A 89 -9.44 -4.05 -12.87
CA ILE A 89 -9.16 -3.01 -13.85
C ILE A 89 -8.57 -3.72 -15.06
N ASN A 90 -9.12 -3.48 -16.25
CA ASN A 90 -8.56 -4.02 -17.48
C ASN A 90 -7.47 -3.10 -18.06
N PRO A 91 -6.65 -3.58 -19.03
CA PRO A 91 -5.54 -2.78 -19.57
C PRO A 91 -5.93 -1.42 -20.19
N ASP A 92 -7.09 -1.33 -20.83
CA ASP A 92 -7.57 -0.07 -21.43
C ASP A 92 -7.97 0.93 -20.34
N GLU A 93 -8.67 0.47 -19.30
CA GLU A 93 -9.02 1.26 -18.12
C GLU A 93 -7.76 1.73 -17.38
N GLU A 94 -6.76 0.86 -17.20
CA GLU A 94 -5.49 1.20 -16.58
C GLU A 94 -4.78 2.33 -17.33
N ALA A 95 -4.69 2.24 -18.66
CA ALA A 95 -4.07 3.27 -19.49
C ALA A 95 -4.80 4.62 -19.35
N VAL A 96 -6.13 4.61 -19.34
CA VAL A 96 -6.94 5.83 -19.13
C VAL A 96 -6.71 6.40 -17.73
N LEU A 97 -6.76 5.57 -16.69
CA LEU A 97 -6.56 5.99 -15.30
C LEU A 97 -5.16 6.60 -15.11
N ALA A 98 -4.12 5.94 -15.60
CA ALA A 98 -2.74 6.44 -15.53
C ALA A 98 -2.62 7.82 -16.22
N ALA A 99 -3.16 7.95 -17.43
CA ALA A 99 -3.16 9.21 -18.15
C ALA A 99 -3.93 10.33 -17.41
N GLU A 100 -5.07 10.02 -16.78
CA GLU A 100 -5.82 11.00 -15.97
C GLU A 100 -5.08 11.40 -14.68
N ILE A 101 -4.43 10.44 -14.02
CA ILE A 101 -3.65 10.67 -12.80
C ILE A 101 -2.46 11.60 -13.11
N ASP A 102 -1.75 11.36 -14.21
CA ASP A 102 -0.55 12.13 -14.59
C ASP A 102 -0.83 13.56 -15.08
N LYS A 103 -2.09 13.90 -15.38
CA LYS A 103 -2.48 15.30 -15.65
C LYS A 103 -2.32 16.20 -14.43
N ARG A 104 -2.26 15.63 -13.22
CA ARG A 104 -2.15 16.39 -11.97
C ARG A 104 -0.72 16.38 -11.45
N PRO A 105 -0.27 17.47 -10.80
CA PRO A 105 1.07 17.54 -10.26
C PRO A 105 1.25 16.54 -9.12
N TRP A 106 2.37 15.84 -9.15
CA TRP A 106 2.83 14.94 -8.11
C TRP A 106 3.53 15.71 -6.98
N ALA A 107 3.17 15.42 -5.72
CA ALA A 107 3.88 15.96 -4.56
C ALA A 107 4.94 14.96 -4.06
N PRO A 108 6.15 15.41 -3.68
CA PRO A 108 7.13 14.53 -3.03
C PRO A 108 6.58 13.91 -1.73
N SER A 109 6.90 12.64 -1.50
CA SER A 109 6.46 11.85 -0.34
C SER A 109 7.63 11.12 0.34
N GLN A 110 7.34 10.48 1.47
CA GLN A 110 8.31 9.70 2.24
C GLN A 110 8.91 8.57 1.42
N SER A 111 10.17 8.25 1.72
CA SER A 111 10.88 7.08 1.18
C SER A 111 10.95 7.09 -0.34
N GLY A 112 11.16 8.27 -0.93
CA GLY A 112 11.41 8.46 -2.37
C GLY A 112 10.17 8.41 -3.25
N ARG A 113 8.98 8.25 -2.66
CA ARG A 113 7.71 8.20 -3.40
C ARG A 113 7.23 9.59 -3.80
N ARG A 114 6.29 9.61 -4.73
CA ARG A 114 5.44 10.76 -4.98
C ARG A 114 3.98 10.41 -4.69
N LYS A 115 3.15 11.42 -4.42
CA LYS A 115 1.74 11.19 -4.11
C LYS A 115 0.80 12.28 -4.62
N GLN A 116 -0.46 11.91 -4.75
CA GLN A 116 -1.61 12.81 -4.88
C GLN A 116 -2.68 12.38 -3.88
N ASP A 117 -3.04 13.26 -2.95
CA ASP A 117 -4.05 12.98 -1.92
C ASP A 117 -5.36 13.72 -2.25
N TYR A 118 -6.47 13.00 -2.29
CA TYR A 118 -7.81 13.53 -2.47
C TYR A 118 -8.68 13.10 -1.29
N GLY A 119 -9.29 14.05 -0.59
CA GLY A 119 -10.08 13.75 0.60
C GLY A 119 -10.13 14.95 1.56
N PRO A 120 -10.82 14.78 2.70
CA PRO A 120 -10.72 15.72 3.82
C PRO A 120 -9.29 15.86 4.32
N LYS A 121 -8.93 17.02 4.86
CA LYS A 121 -7.61 17.24 5.46
C LYS A 121 -7.57 16.63 6.85
N VAL A 122 -6.60 15.76 7.08
CA VAL A 122 -6.43 15.02 8.34
C VAL A 122 -5.33 15.66 9.19
N ASN A 123 -5.61 15.86 10.48
CA ASN A 123 -4.60 16.14 11.48
C ASN A 123 -4.42 14.91 12.38
N PHE A 124 -3.44 14.07 12.05
CA PHE A 124 -3.15 12.83 12.77
C PHE A 124 -2.82 13.06 14.26
N LYS A 125 -1.97 14.05 14.58
CA LYS A 125 -1.58 14.35 15.96
C LYS A 125 -2.76 14.72 16.86
N ARG A 126 -3.76 15.41 16.31
CA ARG A 126 -4.97 15.83 17.05
C ARG A 126 -6.16 14.91 16.81
N ARG A 127 -6.03 13.88 15.96
CA ARG A 127 -7.12 13.02 15.49
C ARG A 127 -8.35 13.82 15.04
N ARG A 128 -8.14 14.80 14.15
CA ARG A 128 -9.20 15.70 13.64
C ARG A 128 -9.27 15.67 12.12
N LEU A 129 -10.50 15.73 11.61
CA LEU A 129 -10.82 15.83 10.19
C LEU A 129 -11.32 17.24 9.85
N ASN A 130 -10.85 17.80 8.74
CA ASN A 130 -11.39 19.03 8.18
C ASN A 130 -11.94 18.76 6.77
N THR A 131 -13.26 18.81 6.66
CA THR A 131 -14.01 18.54 5.42
C THR A 131 -14.28 19.80 4.60
N ALA A 132 -13.97 21.00 5.09
CA ALA A 132 -14.37 22.26 4.45
C ALA A 132 -13.80 22.44 3.03
N SER A 133 -12.62 21.88 2.76
CA SER A 133 -11.99 21.92 1.44
C SER A 133 -12.28 20.70 0.56
N PHE A 134 -13.03 19.71 1.06
CA PHE A 134 -13.33 18.51 0.29
C PHE A 134 -14.45 18.80 -0.71
N LYS A 135 -14.17 18.57 -2.00
CA LYS A 135 -15.10 18.81 -3.12
C LYS A 135 -15.52 17.53 -3.82
N GLY A 136 -15.29 16.38 -3.19
CA GLY A 136 -15.44 15.07 -3.80
C GLY A 136 -14.12 14.53 -4.36
N LEU A 137 -14.18 13.28 -4.79
CA LEU A 137 -13.07 12.58 -5.42
C LEU A 137 -12.96 12.92 -6.92
N PRO A 138 -11.80 12.70 -7.55
CA PRO A 138 -11.62 12.96 -8.98
C PRO A 138 -12.60 12.17 -9.86
N PRO A 139 -13.08 12.74 -10.98
CA PRO A 139 -14.05 12.07 -11.86
C PRO A 139 -13.58 10.72 -12.43
N TYR A 140 -12.28 10.56 -12.69
CA TYR A 140 -11.72 9.31 -13.23
C TYR A 140 -11.98 8.11 -12.30
N TRP A 141 -12.12 8.33 -10.99
CA TRP A 141 -12.43 7.30 -10.00
C TRP A 141 -13.90 6.88 -10.03
N SER A 142 -14.80 7.81 -10.33
CA SER A 142 -16.25 7.59 -10.25
C SER A 142 -16.74 6.47 -11.15
N ALA A 143 -16.05 6.21 -12.27
CA ALA A 143 -16.39 5.12 -13.19
C ALA A 143 -16.22 3.72 -12.56
N LEU A 144 -15.30 3.57 -11.61
CA LEU A 144 -15.02 2.30 -10.94
C LEU A 144 -15.98 2.01 -9.78
N LEU A 145 -16.61 3.04 -9.22
CA LEU A 145 -17.39 2.94 -8.00
C LEU A 145 -18.56 1.95 -8.10
N PRO A 146 -19.40 1.95 -9.15
CA PRO A 146 -20.49 0.97 -9.25
C PRO A 146 -19.99 -0.48 -9.24
N ARG A 147 -18.87 -0.75 -9.92
CA ARG A 147 -18.25 -2.08 -9.97
C ARG A 147 -17.65 -2.46 -8.62
N LEU A 148 -17.03 -1.51 -7.91
CA LEU A 148 -16.51 -1.69 -6.56
C LEU A 148 -17.62 -2.06 -5.56
N LEU A 149 -18.73 -1.33 -5.57
CA LEU A 149 -19.86 -1.56 -4.66
C LEU A 149 -20.61 -2.87 -4.96
N ALA A 150 -20.46 -3.42 -6.17
CA ALA A 150 -21.00 -4.73 -6.52
C ALA A 150 -20.17 -5.90 -5.95
N LEU A 151 -18.96 -5.64 -5.41
CA LEU A 151 -18.12 -6.68 -4.83
C LEU A 151 -18.65 -7.15 -3.47
N PRO A 152 -18.51 -8.45 -3.14
CA PRO A 152 -18.93 -8.97 -1.85
C PRO A 152 -18.29 -8.22 -0.67
N GLY A 153 -19.12 -7.70 0.23
CA GLY A 153 -18.68 -6.99 1.44
C GLY A 153 -18.34 -5.52 1.25
N LEU A 154 -18.61 -4.93 0.08
CA LEU A 154 -18.35 -3.51 -0.22
C LEU A 154 -19.61 -2.72 -0.62
N ALA A 155 -20.81 -3.28 -0.50
CA ALA A 155 -22.06 -2.64 -0.96
C ALA A 155 -22.39 -1.32 -0.24
N ASP A 156 -21.97 -1.19 1.01
CA ASP A 156 -22.12 -0.02 1.87
C ASP A 156 -20.83 0.82 2.00
N PHE A 157 -19.79 0.47 1.23
CA PHE A 157 -18.52 1.20 1.25
C PHE A 157 -18.70 2.64 0.78
N GLN A 158 -18.20 3.59 1.58
CA GLN A 158 -18.22 5.01 1.26
C GLN A 158 -16.79 5.52 1.09
N PRO A 159 -16.31 5.74 -0.15
CA PRO A 159 -14.97 6.25 -0.35
C PRO A 159 -14.89 7.72 0.07
N VAL A 160 -14.12 8.01 1.12
CA VAL A 160 -13.90 9.38 1.61
C VAL A 160 -12.50 9.91 1.29
N GLU A 161 -11.59 9.04 0.87
CA GLU A 161 -10.24 9.38 0.42
C GLU A 161 -9.84 8.55 -0.80
N LEU A 162 -9.00 9.15 -1.65
CA LEU A 162 -8.24 8.48 -2.70
C LEU A 162 -6.80 8.99 -2.64
N CYS A 163 -5.84 8.06 -2.56
CA CYS A 163 -4.40 8.37 -2.61
C CYS A 163 -3.78 7.66 -3.82
N ASN A 164 -3.21 8.44 -4.74
CA ASN A 164 -2.32 7.88 -5.76
C ASN A 164 -0.90 7.92 -5.23
N LEU A 165 -0.17 6.81 -5.35
CA LEU A 165 1.23 6.70 -4.99
C LEU A 165 2.03 6.30 -6.22
N ASP A 166 3.13 7.02 -6.44
CA ASP A 166 4.07 6.70 -7.51
C ASP A 166 5.43 6.28 -6.93
N TYR A 167 5.93 5.18 -7.46
CA TYR A 167 7.12 4.48 -7.00
C TYR A 167 8.15 4.47 -8.13
N GLN A 168 9.14 5.34 -8.02
CA GLN A 168 10.22 5.43 -9.01
C GLN A 168 11.44 4.63 -8.55
N PRO A 169 11.88 3.59 -9.30
CA PRO A 169 13.07 2.82 -8.98
C PRO A 169 14.34 3.67 -8.85
N GLU A 170 14.44 4.76 -9.62
CA GLU A 170 15.58 5.68 -9.62
C GLU A 170 15.78 6.35 -8.27
N LEU A 171 14.69 6.56 -7.53
CA LEU A 171 14.68 7.15 -6.19
C LEU A 171 14.83 6.10 -5.08
N GLY A 172 14.86 4.81 -5.43
CA GLY A 172 14.73 3.72 -4.46
C GLY A 172 13.41 3.81 -3.69
N ALA A 173 12.33 4.18 -4.39
CA ALA A 173 11.04 4.40 -3.77
C ALA A 173 10.49 3.12 -3.14
N HIS A 174 10.08 3.17 -1.88
CA HIS A 174 9.55 2.00 -1.17
C HIS A 174 8.53 2.40 -0.11
N ILE A 175 7.88 1.39 0.46
CA ILE A 175 6.97 1.53 1.60
C ILE A 175 7.61 0.87 2.82
N ASP A 176 7.70 1.63 3.91
CA ASP A 176 8.13 1.09 5.20
C ASP A 176 7.00 0.24 5.80
N PRO A 177 7.30 -0.84 6.54
CA PRO A 177 6.30 -1.55 7.32
C PRO A 177 5.54 -0.61 8.26
N HIS A 178 4.21 -0.62 8.20
CA HIS A 178 3.34 0.21 9.06
C HIS A 178 1.93 -0.41 9.16
N ILE A 179 1.15 0.13 10.09
CA ILE A 179 -0.29 -0.13 10.24
C ILE A 179 -0.99 1.20 10.00
N ASP A 180 -2.06 1.19 9.21
CA ASP A 180 -2.86 2.39 8.95
C ASP A 180 -3.57 2.90 10.22
N ASP A 181 -3.80 4.20 10.27
CA ASP A 181 -4.51 4.87 11.36
C ASP A 181 -5.98 4.43 11.43
N THR A 182 -6.27 3.44 12.29
CA THR A 182 -7.60 2.83 12.41
C THR A 182 -8.71 3.79 12.82
N TRP A 183 -8.39 4.84 13.59
CA TRP A 183 -9.38 5.84 14.02
C TRP A 183 -10.01 6.63 12.86
N LEU A 184 -9.38 6.60 11.69
CA LEU A 184 -9.79 7.37 10.52
C LEU A 184 -10.35 6.49 9.41
N TRP A 185 -9.75 5.31 9.20
CA TRP A 185 -10.06 4.44 8.06
C TRP A 185 -10.75 3.12 8.45
N ALA A 186 -10.93 2.84 9.73
CA ALA A 186 -11.75 1.71 10.17
C ALA A 186 -13.18 2.18 10.41
N THR A 187 -14.14 1.49 9.81
CA THR A 187 -15.50 1.40 10.35
C THR A 187 -15.47 0.47 11.55
N ASP A 188 -16.26 0.72 12.59
CA ASP A 188 -16.42 -0.20 13.72
C ASP A 188 -16.75 -1.60 13.18
N TRP A 189 -15.77 -2.50 13.23
CA TRP A 189 -15.94 -3.89 12.84
C TRP A 189 -16.79 -4.55 13.93
N SER A 190 -18.10 -4.61 13.73
CA SER A 190 -18.94 -5.47 14.56
C SER A 190 -18.66 -6.93 14.14
N PRO A 191 -18.23 -7.80 15.07
CA PRO A 191 -17.90 -9.20 14.79
C PRO A 191 -19.08 -10.02 14.28
#